data_AF-A0A329ZQ11-F1
#
_entry.id   AF-A0A329ZQ11-F1
#
_cell.length_a   1.000
_cell.length_b   1.000
_cell.length_c   1.000
_cell.angle_alpha   90.00
_cell.angle_beta   90.00
_cell.angle_gamma   90.00
#
_symmetry.space_group_name_H-M   'P 1'
#
loop_
_entity.id
_entity.type
_entity.pdbx_description
1 polymer ?
#
loop_
_entity_poly.entity_id
_entity_poly.type
_entity_poly.pdbx_seq_one_letter_code
_entity_poly.pdbx_strand_id
1 'polypeptide(L)'
;MCGIVGYIGEKEKRNFLLSGLKELEYRGYDSAGIAVLKGQDLQIFRSVGKLVNLENCSKDFESIGFGAGIGHTRWATHGKPTEANAHPHTAEFSSVVHNGIIENYKDIKKDLEKKGNVFRSQTDTEVIVRLFEELLSQHKEPLEAFKATIQNLQGAYAILLITKQAEGQIFYAKKGSPLIIGKGKDGVYFSSSDAPLIGFVQNVCYLEDGSIGVMDQQKFDELPFVRPFNMNKLYAQKEGYRYFMEKEIYEQHKVLLETMMGRIQGDSIHFEELNPSFFEGIEHIVLCACGTSYHAALVASYLFERLAKIKCNVAIASELRYREPIFGCNELFVVISQSGETADTLEALRQARQAGLKSLAICNVDNSSIVREAEVSILTRAGIEKGVASTKAFATQVMVLWLLACSMGQKRGVLGSQQSKAQITSMIKSVQATEVNEHLHDRLRRICKRYLHGHGFFFIGRDIFYPLALEGALKLKEISYLHAEGYPSGEMKHGPIALADSELFTIALMPQHLLYEKIKSNVEELAARDATICVMSATEFDLADDMLLLEQRESYMEEFFEMMVALQLFALEVSIRLGNDVDMPRNLAKSVTVE
;
A
#
# COMPACT_ATOMS: atom_id res chain seq x y z
N MET A 1 1.69 -5.47 -6.20
CA MET A 1 1.21 -4.94 -7.49
C MET A 1 2.38 -4.93 -8.44
N CYS A 2 2.28 -5.37 -9.68
CA CYS A 2 3.40 -5.24 -10.63
C CYS A 2 3.60 -3.77 -11.10
N GLY A 3 4.70 -3.47 -11.79
CA GLY A 3 4.96 -2.15 -12.38
C GLY A 3 4.89 -2.18 -13.90
N ILE A 4 4.21 -1.22 -14.53
CA ILE A 4 4.25 -0.98 -15.97
C ILE A 4 4.88 0.36 -16.26
N VAL A 5 5.74 0.40 -17.28
CA VAL A 5 6.18 1.63 -17.95
C VAL A 5 6.09 1.49 -19.46
N GLY A 6 5.92 2.61 -20.15
CA GLY A 6 5.98 2.66 -21.60
C GLY A 6 6.41 4.03 -22.10
N TYR A 7 6.95 4.09 -23.30
CA TYR A 7 7.41 5.34 -23.89
C TYR A 7 7.38 5.31 -25.42
N ILE A 8 6.94 6.42 -26.00
CA ILE A 8 6.90 6.69 -27.44
C ILE A 8 7.66 7.99 -27.69
N GLY A 9 8.72 7.94 -28.49
CA GLY A 9 9.50 9.13 -28.84
C GLY A 9 10.86 8.81 -29.46
N GLU A 10 11.70 9.85 -29.57
CA GLU A 10 13.00 9.78 -30.25
C GLU A 10 14.20 9.53 -29.32
N LYS A 11 14.06 9.90 -28.03
CA LYS A 11 15.11 9.64 -27.03
C LYS A 11 15.31 8.14 -26.81
N GLU A 12 16.40 7.81 -26.17
CA GLU A 12 16.75 6.44 -25.82
C GLU A 12 15.69 5.79 -24.91
N LYS A 13 14.88 4.89 -25.49
CA LYS A 13 13.76 4.24 -24.77
C LYS A 13 14.27 3.42 -23.59
N ARG A 14 15.37 2.67 -23.76
CA ARG A 14 15.98 1.82 -22.73
C ARG A 14 16.19 2.60 -21.42
N ASN A 15 16.72 3.82 -21.48
CA ASN A 15 17.02 4.61 -20.28
C ASN A 15 15.76 4.99 -19.52
N PHE A 16 14.72 5.45 -20.22
CA PHE A 16 13.43 5.73 -19.56
C PHE A 16 12.82 4.46 -18.99
N LEU A 17 12.77 3.36 -19.75
CA LEU A 17 12.18 2.12 -19.27
C LEU A 17 12.90 1.59 -18.02
N LEU A 18 14.24 1.54 -18.01
CA LEU A 18 15.01 1.10 -16.84
C LEU A 18 14.83 2.05 -15.65
N SER A 19 14.97 3.36 -15.85
CA SER A 19 14.80 4.32 -14.76
C SER A 19 13.36 4.34 -14.21
N GLY A 20 12.36 4.19 -15.07
CA GLY A 20 10.97 4.08 -14.67
C GLY A 20 10.68 2.78 -13.92
N LEU A 21 11.21 1.64 -14.37
CA LEU A 21 11.09 0.37 -13.64
C LEU A 21 11.79 0.42 -12.28
N LYS A 22 12.89 1.15 -12.16
CA LYS A 22 13.59 1.37 -10.87
C LYS A 22 12.71 2.10 -9.87
N GLU A 23 11.96 3.10 -10.33
CA GLU A 23 10.97 3.78 -9.50
C GLU A 23 9.76 2.89 -9.15
N LEU A 24 9.58 1.74 -9.81
CA LEU A 24 8.49 0.77 -9.53
C LEU A 24 8.96 -0.52 -8.84
N GLU A 25 10.25 -0.67 -8.56
CA GLU A 25 10.81 -1.93 -8.01
C GLU A 25 10.18 -2.28 -6.64
N TYR A 26 9.78 -1.28 -5.85
CA TYR A 26 9.06 -1.46 -4.58
C TYR A 26 7.68 -2.12 -4.74
N ARG A 27 7.13 -2.14 -5.95
CA ARG A 27 5.86 -2.80 -6.27
C ARG A 27 6.07 -4.27 -6.64
N GLY A 28 7.19 -4.62 -7.26
CA GLY A 28 7.55 -6.01 -7.57
C GLY A 28 9.01 -6.15 -8.03
N TYR A 29 9.66 -7.23 -7.61
CA TYR A 29 11.11 -7.43 -7.79
C TYR A 29 11.49 -8.91 -8.00
N ASP A 30 10.52 -9.78 -8.32
CA ASP A 30 10.79 -11.20 -8.60
C ASP A 30 11.41 -11.40 -9.98
N SER A 31 11.07 -10.53 -10.94
CA SER A 31 11.63 -10.48 -12.28
C SER A 31 11.27 -9.15 -12.96
N ALA A 32 12.01 -8.80 -14.01
CA ALA A 32 11.75 -7.60 -14.80
C ALA A 32 12.11 -7.80 -16.28
N GLY A 33 11.54 -6.98 -17.15
CA GLY A 33 11.89 -6.99 -18.57
C GLY A 33 11.44 -5.76 -19.34
N ILE A 34 11.98 -5.60 -20.54
CA ILE A 34 11.64 -4.54 -21.50
C ILE A 34 11.52 -5.10 -22.91
N ALA A 35 10.66 -4.49 -23.73
CA ALA A 35 10.60 -4.69 -25.16
C ALA A 35 10.63 -3.32 -25.86
N VAL A 36 11.44 -3.21 -26.91
CA VAL A 36 11.59 -1.98 -27.69
C VAL A 36 11.37 -2.31 -29.16
N LEU A 37 10.49 -1.55 -29.80
CA LEU A 37 10.17 -1.62 -31.22
C LEU A 37 10.65 -0.35 -31.92
N LYS A 38 11.60 -0.51 -32.86
CA LYS A 38 12.11 0.56 -33.72
C LYS A 38 12.06 0.10 -35.18
N GLY A 39 11.21 0.73 -35.98
CA GLY A 39 10.87 0.19 -37.29
C GLY A 39 10.30 -1.22 -37.13
N GLN A 40 10.86 -2.18 -37.87
CA GLN A 40 10.51 -3.59 -37.81
C GLN A 40 11.37 -4.41 -36.82
N ASP A 41 12.30 -3.77 -36.11
CA ASP A 41 13.18 -4.42 -35.15
C ASP A 41 12.57 -4.41 -33.74
N LEU A 42 12.23 -5.61 -33.25
CA LEU A 42 11.62 -5.84 -31.92
C LEU A 42 12.64 -6.58 -31.05
N GLN A 43 13.22 -5.86 -30.08
CA GLN A 43 14.23 -6.38 -29.16
C GLN A 43 13.63 -6.55 -27.77
N ILE A 44 13.94 -7.68 -27.11
CA ILE A 44 13.34 -8.06 -25.82
C ILE A 44 14.44 -8.50 -24.85
N PHE A 45 14.37 -8.00 -23.62
CA PHE A 45 15.28 -8.34 -22.53
C PHE A 45 14.48 -8.70 -21.29
N ARG A 46 14.81 -9.80 -20.63
CA ARG A 46 14.15 -10.27 -19.41
C ARG A 46 15.19 -10.81 -18.44
N SER A 47 14.92 -10.69 -17.15
CA SER A 47 15.78 -11.26 -16.11
C SER A 47 14.96 -11.63 -14.88
N VAL A 48 15.42 -12.65 -14.16
CA VAL A 48 14.88 -13.03 -12.84
C VAL A 48 15.60 -12.21 -11.75
N GLY A 49 14.87 -11.85 -10.71
CA GLY A 49 15.36 -11.09 -9.56
C GLY A 49 15.33 -9.57 -9.77
N LYS A 50 16.19 -8.89 -9.01
CA LYS A 50 16.27 -7.41 -8.95
C LYS A 50 16.62 -6.79 -10.30
N LEU A 51 16.21 -5.53 -10.49
CA LEU A 51 16.31 -4.79 -11.75
C LEU A 51 17.76 -4.67 -12.27
N VAL A 52 18.76 -4.69 -11.38
CA VAL A 52 20.18 -4.68 -11.76
C VAL A 52 20.54 -5.82 -12.74
N ASN A 53 19.85 -6.96 -12.66
CA ASN A 53 20.05 -8.06 -13.59
C ASN A 53 19.59 -7.70 -15.01
N LEU A 54 18.48 -6.96 -15.12
CA LEU A 54 17.97 -6.45 -16.39
C LEU A 54 18.86 -5.35 -16.97
N GLU A 55 19.37 -4.47 -16.10
CA GLU A 55 20.34 -3.43 -16.50
C GLU A 55 21.57 -4.07 -17.14
N ASN A 56 22.09 -5.12 -16.51
CA ASN A 56 23.25 -5.87 -16.97
C ASN A 56 23.01 -6.62 -18.29
N CYS A 57 21.87 -7.31 -18.45
CA CYS A 57 21.60 -8.09 -19.67
C CYS A 57 21.25 -7.22 -20.87
N SER A 58 20.86 -5.95 -20.65
CA SER A 58 20.56 -4.99 -21.71
C SER A 58 21.66 -3.93 -21.91
N LYS A 59 22.83 -4.08 -21.25
CA LYS A 59 23.85 -3.01 -21.15
C LYS A 59 24.37 -2.51 -22.50
N ASP A 60 24.48 -3.39 -23.49
CA ASP A 60 25.07 -3.09 -24.81
C ASP A 60 24.00 -2.70 -25.84
N PHE A 61 22.74 -2.57 -25.43
CA PHE A 61 21.62 -2.24 -26.31
C PHE A 61 21.31 -0.75 -26.31
N GLU A 62 21.45 -0.10 -27.46
CA GLU A 62 21.05 1.29 -27.68
C GLU A 62 19.73 1.38 -28.46
N SER A 63 18.89 2.35 -28.11
CA SER A 63 17.53 2.45 -28.66
C SER A 63 17.13 3.86 -29.15
N ILE A 64 18.12 4.68 -29.52
CA ILE A 64 17.93 6.05 -30.02
C ILE A 64 17.18 6.07 -31.36
N GLY A 65 16.37 7.11 -31.59
CA GLY A 65 15.54 7.32 -32.78
C GLY A 65 14.05 7.10 -32.48
N PHE A 66 13.16 7.43 -33.41
CA PHE A 66 11.71 7.26 -33.18
C PHE A 66 11.33 5.78 -32.95
N GLY A 67 10.33 5.53 -32.10
CA GLY A 67 9.79 4.19 -31.85
C GLY A 67 9.07 4.11 -30.52
N ALA A 68 8.72 2.89 -30.12
CA ALA A 68 7.96 2.62 -28.89
C ALA A 68 8.68 1.58 -28.03
N GLY A 69 8.47 1.63 -26.72
CA GLY A 69 8.96 0.61 -25.81
C GLY A 69 8.04 0.45 -24.61
N ILE A 70 8.02 -0.77 -24.07
CA ILE A 70 7.24 -1.15 -22.89
C ILE A 70 8.14 -1.90 -21.92
N GLY A 71 7.90 -1.76 -20.62
CA GLY A 71 8.68 -2.36 -19.57
C GLY A 71 7.80 -2.83 -18.42
N HIS A 72 8.27 -3.84 -17.70
CA HIS A 72 7.54 -4.43 -16.59
C HIS A 72 8.44 -4.87 -15.44
N THR A 73 7.99 -4.66 -14.21
CA THR A 73 8.48 -5.34 -13.01
C THR A 73 7.38 -6.22 -12.44
N ARG A 74 7.71 -7.48 -12.13
CA ARG A 74 6.73 -8.50 -11.79
C ARG A 74 6.85 -8.94 -10.34
N TRP A 75 5.69 -9.06 -9.70
CA TRP A 75 5.46 -9.85 -8.49
C TRP A 75 4.62 -11.07 -8.90
N ALA A 76 5.16 -12.27 -8.72
CA ALA A 76 4.60 -13.48 -9.31
C ALA A 76 3.36 -13.98 -8.55
N THR A 77 2.16 -13.80 -9.13
CA THR A 77 0.91 -14.40 -8.63
C THR A 77 0.65 -15.80 -9.23
N HIS A 78 0.92 -15.96 -10.52
CA HIS A 78 0.80 -17.23 -11.24
C HIS A 78 2.13 -17.70 -11.82
N GLY A 79 2.53 -18.94 -11.58
CA GLY A 79 3.77 -19.53 -12.09
C GLY A 79 5.03 -19.03 -11.39
N LYS A 80 6.06 -19.86 -11.37
CA LYS A 80 7.32 -19.56 -10.65
C LYS A 80 8.04 -18.34 -11.26
N PRO A 81 8.81 -17.57 -10.47
CA PRO A 81 9.73 -16.54 -10.98
C PRO A 81 10.79 -17.16 -11.91
N THR A 82 10.53 -17.13 -13.21
CA THR A 82 11.42 -17.65 -14.24
C THR A 82 11.47 -16.63 -15.38
N GLU A 83 12.54 -16.63 -16.16
CA GLU A 83 12.68 -15.72 -17.29
C GLU A 83 11.54 -15.90 -18.32
N ALA A 84 11.07 -17.14 -18.51
CA ALA A 84 9.93 -17.44 -19.38
C ALA A 84 8.60 -16.82 -18.89
N ASN A 85 8.43 -16.68 -17.57
CA ASN A 85 7.26 -16.06 -16.95
C ASN A 85 7.43 -14.55 -16.72
N ALA A 86 8.62 -13.99 -16.96
CA ALA A 86 8.85 -12.55 -16.90
C ALA A 86 8.19 -11.87 -18.09
N HIS A 87 7.57 -10.72 -17.85
CA HIS A 87 7.06 -9.85 -18.89
C HIS A 87 8.22 -9.04 -19.50
N PRO A 88 8.10 -8.54 -20.75
CA PRO A 88 6.98 -8.70 -21.68
C PRO A 88 6.81 -10.13 -22.21
N HIS A 89 5.57 -10.53 -22.49
CA HIS A 89 5.28 -11.73 -23.27
C HIS A 89 5.23 -11.38 -24.75
N THR A 90 5.70 -12.29 -25.60
CA THR A 90 5.88 -12.05 -27.04
C THR A 90 5.34 -13.22 -27.84
N ALA A 91 4.73 -12.91 -28.98
CA ALA A 91 4.34 -13.88 -30.00
C ALA A 91 5.23 -13.73 -31.25
N GLU A 92 4.70 -13.69 -32.47
CA GLU A 92 5.54 -13.63 -33.69
C GLU A 92 6.07 -12.22 -33.96
N PHE A 93 5.23 -11.19 -33.78
CA PHE A 93 5.58 -9.81 -34.12
C PHE A 93 5.04 -8.77 -33.12
N SER A 94 4.48 -9.22 -31.99
CA SER A 94 3.89 -8.38 -30.96
C SER A 94 4.42 -8.73 -29.56
N SER A 95 4.47 -7.73 -28.68
CA SER A 95 4.86 -7.87 -27.28
C SER A 95 3.88 -7.15 -26.36
N VAL A 96 3.60 -7.74 -25.19
CA VAL A 96 2.63 -7.23 -24.21
C VAL A 96 3.19 -7.21 -22.79
N VAL A 97 2.84 -6.19 -22.03
CA VAL A 97 2.97 -6.14 -20.57
C VAL A 97 1.59 -5.99 -19.93
N HIS A 98 1.43 -6.60 -18.76
CA HIS A 98 0.14 -6.72 -18.09
C HIS A 98 0.30 -6.61 -16.57
N ASN A 99 -0.57 -5.83 -15.93
CA ASN A 99 -0.79 -5.81 -14.49
C ASN A 99 -2.23 -6.22 -14.24
N GLY A 100 -2.47 -7.27 -13.47
CA GLY A 100 -3.82 -7.80 -13.30
C GLY A 100 -3.84 -9.31 -13.29
N ILE A 101 -5.05 -9.87 -13.41
CA ILE A 101 -5.31 -11.29 -13.60
C ILE A 101 -6.37 -11.43 -14.70
N ILE A 102 -6.05 -12.26 -15.70
CA ILE A 102 -7.04 -12.70 -16.70
C ILE A 102 -7.69 -13.98 -16.19
N GLU A 103 -8.91 -13.89 -15.67
CA GLU A 103 -9.59 -14.99 -14.98
C GLU A 103 -9.93 -16.16 -15.92
N ASN A 104 -10.30 -15.86 -17.16
CA ASN A 104 -10.68 -16.85 -18.17
C ASN A 104 -9.51 -17.31 -19.06
N TYR A 105 -8.25 -17.10 -18.64
CA TYR A 105 -7.07 -17.41 -19.47
C TYR A 105 -7.00 -18.90 -19.89
N LYS A 106 -7.47 -19.83 -19.05
CA LYS A 106 -7.43 -21.27 -19.33
C LYS A 106 -8.29 -21.64 -20.53
N ASP A 107 -9.47 -21.04 -20.65
CA ASP A 107 -10.39 -21.31 -21.76
C ASP A 107 -9.83 -20.74 -23.05
N ILE A 108 -9.34 -19.49 -23.01
CA ILE A 108 -8.68 -18.84 -24.16
C ILE A 108 -7.46 -19.66 -24.62
N LYS A 109 -6.60 -20.07 -23.67
CA LYS A 109 -5.41 -20.88 -23.96
C LYS A 109 -5.78 -22.18 -24.66
N LYS A 110 -6.76 -22.92 -24.13
CA LYS A 110 -7.22 -24.19 -24.69
C LYS A 110 -7.74 -24.02 -26.12
N ASP A 111 -8.46 -22.94 -26.41
CA ASP A 111 -8.98 -22.70 -27.75
C ASP A 111 -7.89 -22.26 -28.73
N LEU A 112 -6.91 -21.48 -28.29
CA LEU A 112 -5.74 -21.13 -29.10
C LEU A 112 -4.83 -22.33 -29.38
N GLU A 113 -4.64 -23.23 -28.41
CA GLU A 113 -3.88 -24.48 -28.56
C GLU A 113 -4.52 -25.40 -29.61
N LYS A 114 -5.86 -25.51 -29.64
CA LYS A 114 -6.57 -26.25 -30.71
C LYS A 114 -6.34 -25.68 -32.11
N LYS A 115 -6.07 -24.38 -32.21
CA LYS A 115 -5.74 -23.68 -33.45
C LYS A 115 -4.25 -23.76 -33.81
N GLY A 116 -3.44 -24.46 -33.01
CA GLY A 116 -2.02 -24.67 -33.26
C GLY A 116 -1.07 -23.66 -32.60
N ASN A 117 -1.58 -22.77 -31.73
CA ASN A 117 -0.71 -21.87 -30.97
C ASN A 117 0.08 -22.64 -29.91
N VAL A 118 1.37 -22.31 -29.77
CA VAL A 118 2.27 -22.90 -28.75
C VAL A 118 2.55 -21.88 -27.66
N PHE A 119 2.24 -22.26 -26.42
CA PHE A 119 2.51 -21.47 -25.23
C PHE A 119 3.85 -21.85 -24.60
N ARG A 120 4.59 -20.85 -24.12
CA ARG A 120 5.93 -21.02 -23.52
C ARG A 120 5.97 -20.66 -22.04
N SER A 121 4.94 -19.99 -21.51
CA SER A 121 4.84 -19.61 -20.12
C SER A 121 3.69 -20.34 -19.39
N GLN A 122 3.71 -20.19 -18.07
CA GLN A 122 2.62 -20.60 -17.18
C GLN A 122 1.75 -19.41 -16.76
N THR A 123 1.93 -18.25 -17.41
CA THR A 123 1.25 -17.01 -17.06
C THR A 123 -0.04 -16.86 -17.84
N ASP A 124 -1.00 -16.20 -17.22
CA ASP A 124 -2.23 -15.72 -17.83
C ASP A 124 -1.93 -14.69 -18.95
N THR A 125 -0.91 -13.85 -18.79
CA THR A 125 -0.55 -12.80 -19.74
C THR A 125 -0.23 -13.27 -21.17
N GLU A 126 0.39 -14.46 -21.37
CA GLU A 126 0.76 -14.92 -22.72
C GLU A 126 -0.47 -15.07 -23.64
N VAL A 127 -1.65 -15.36 -23.07
CA VAL A 127 -2.89 -15.50 -23.85
C VAL A 127 -3.28 -14.19 -24.54
N ILE A 128 -2.93 -13.03 -23.96
CA ILE A 128 -3.30 -11.71 -24.50
C ILE A 128 -2.61 -11.48 -25.86
N VAL A 129 -1.29 -11.68 -25.92
CA VAL A 129 -0.53 -11.42 -27.15
C VAL A 129 -0.82 -12.47 -28.24
N ARG A 130 -1.05 -13.72 -27.85
CA ARG A 130 -1.44 -14.79 -28.78
C ARG A 130 -2.82 -14.57 -29.36
N LEU A 131 -3.79 -14.19 -28.52
CA LEU A 131 -5.15 -13.88 -28.96
C LEU A 131 -5.16 -12.65 -29.89
N PHE A 132 -4.36 -11.63 -29.58
CA PHE A 132 -4.21 -10.45 -30.44
C PHE A 132 -3.74 -10.80 -31.85
N GLU A 133 -2.65 -11.58 -31.98
CA GLU A 133 -2.14 -11.95 -33.31
C GLU A 133 -3.10 -12.87 -34.08
N GLU A 134 -3.76 -13.80 -33.40
CA GLU A 134 -4.81 -14.64 -33.98
C GLU A 134 -5.96 -13.79 -34.55
N LEU A 135 -6.47 -12.84 -33.77
CA LEU A 135 -7.55 -11.95 -34.21
C LEU A 135 -7.09 -10.94 -35.27
N LEU A 136 -5.82 -10.54 -35.25
CA LEU A 136 -5.27 -9.64 -36.26
C LEU A 136 -5.37 -10.21 -37.67
N SER A 137 -5.25 -11.54 -37.83
CA SER A 137 -5.47 -12.20 -39.12
C SER A 137 -6.89 -12.05 -39.67
N GLN A 138 -7.85 -11.70 -38.82
CA GLN A 138 -9.29 -11.60 -39.12
C GLN A 138 -9.77 -10.15 -39.26
N HIS A 139 -8.95 -9.16 -38.89
CA HIS A 139 -9.27 -7.75 -38.92
C HIS A 139 -8.30 -6.97 -39.82
N LYS A 140 -8.78 -5.88 -40.44
CA LYS A 140 -7.94 -5.04 -41.31
C LYS A 140 -7.05 -4.08 -40.53
N GLU A 141 -7.54 -3.60 -39.39
CA GLU A 141 -6.89 -2.56 -38.57
C GLU A 141 -6.43 -3.15 -37.22
N PRO A 142 -5.17 -2.93 -36.80
CA PRO A 142 -4.66 -3.43 -35.53
C PRO A 142 -5.48 -3.02 -34.29
N LEU A 143 -6.06 -1.81 -34.30
CA LEU A 143 -6.91 -1.35 -33.20
C LEU A 143 -8.19 -2.19 -33.05
N GLU A 144 -8.78 -2.64 -34.15
CA GLU A 144 -10.00 -3.45 -34.09
C GLU A 144 -9.70 -4.86 -33.58
N ALA A 145 -8.57 -5.45 -33.99
CA ALA A 145 -8.08 -6.72 -33.41
C ALA A 145 -7.79 -6.59 -31.91
N PHE A 146 -7.20 -5.47 -31.47
CA PHE A 146 -6.95 -5.20 -30.07
C PHE A 146 -8.26 -5.06 -29.27
N LYS A 147 -9.24 -4.30 -29.76
CA LYS A 147 -10.57 -4.20 -29.12
C LYS A 147 -11.25 -5.57 -29.01
N ALA A 148 -11.22 -6.37 -30.07
CA ALA A 148 -11.77 -7.73 -30.07
C ALA A 148 -11.03 -8.63 -29.06
N THR A 149 -9.72 -8.48 -28.92
CA THR A 149 -8.93 -9.18 -27.89
C THR A 149 -9.45 -8.82 -26.50
N ILE A 150 -9.57 -7.53 -26.19
CA ILE A 150 -10.02 -7.06 -24.87
C ILE A 150 -11.44 -7.52 -24.55
N GLN A 151 -12.35 -7.56 -25.53
CA GLN A 151 -13.73 -8.04 -25.34
C GLN A 151 -13.80 -9.52 -24.90
N ASN A 152 -12.77 -10.31 -25.20
CA ASN A 152 -12.71 -11.72 -24.82
C ASN A 152 -12.03 -11.93 -23.44
N LEU A 153 -11.47 -10.90 -22.81
CA LEU A 153 -10.79 -11.01 -21.52
C LEU A 153 -11.76 -10.77 -20.36
N GLN A 154 -11.66 -11.62 -19.33
CA GLN A 154 -12.34 -11.46 -18.04
C GLN A 154 -11.33 -11.21 -16.92
N GLY A 155 -11.75 -10.49 -15.89
CA GLY A 155 -10.90 -10.06 -14.78
C GLY A 155 -10.53 -8.58 -14.82
N ALA A 156 -9.42 -8.24 -14.15
CA ALA A 156 -8.87 -6.90 -14.01
C ALA A 156 -7.48 -6.84 -14.64
N TYR A 157 -7.21 -5.78 -15.42
CA TYR A 157 -5.98 -5.62 -16.18
C TYR A 157 -5.63 -4.15 -16.47
N ALA A 158 -4.35 -3.86 -16.54
CA ALA A 158 -3.77 -2.74 -17.27
C ALA A 158 -2.79 -3.34 -18.29
N ILE A 159 -2.98 -3.04 -19.57
CA ILE A 159 -2.27 -3.67 -20.67
C ILE A 159 -1.58 -2.59 -21.50
N LEU A 160 -0.31 -2.80 -21.85
CA LEU A 160 0.33 -2.13 -22.98
C LEU A 160 0.82 -3.17 -23.98
N LEU A 161 0.53 -2.95 -25.27
CA LEU A 161 0.95 -3.83 -26.36
C LEU A 161 1.62 -3.01 -27.47
N ILE A 162 2.73 -3.54 -27.99
CA ILE A 162 3.42 -3.03 -29.19
C ILE A 162 3.46 -4.12 -30.26
N THR A 163 3.38 -3.73 -31.54
CA THR A 163 3.36 -4.67 -32.66
C THR A 163 4.01 -4.08 -33.90
N LYS A 164 4.70 -4.92 -34.68
CA LYS A 164 5.32 -4.52 -35.96
C LYS A 164 4.31 -4.02 -37.01
N GLN A 165 3.02 -4.34 -36.84
CA GLN A 165 1.93 -3.91 -37.73
C GLN A 165 1.46 -2.47 -37.46
N ALA A 166 1.97 -1.82 -36.41
CA ALA A 166 1.59 -0.48 -35.99
C ALA A 166 2.80 0.23 -35.35
N GLU A 167 3.79 0.58 -36.18
CA GLU A 167 5.03 1.20 -35.71
C GLU A 167 4.78 2.55 -35.00
N GLY A 168 5.55 2.82 -33.94
CA GLY A 168 5.45 4.08 -33.21
C GLY A 168 4.18 4.24 -32.37
N GLN A 169 3.43 3.15 -32.19
CA GLN A 169 2.18 3.13 -31.44
C GLN A 169 2.24 2.18 -30.24
N ILE A 170 1.53 2.53 -29.17
CA ILE A 170 1.26 1.64 -28.04
C ILE A 170 -0.26 1.50 -27.89
N PHE A 171 -0.74 0.26 -27.95
CA PHE A 171 -2.13 -0.08 -27.61
C PHE A 171 -2.25 -0.19 -26.10
N TYR A 172 -3.33 0.34 -25.55
CA TYR A 172 -3.57 0.34 -24.11
C TYR A 172 -5.00 -0.06 -23.78
N ALA A 173 -5.16 -0.80 -22.68
CA ALA A 173 -6.45 -1.11 -22.10
C ALA A 173 -6.39 -1.08 -20.57
N LYS A 174 -7.45 -0.60 -19.92
CA LYS A 174 -7.56 -0.55 -18.46
C LYS A 174 -8.91 -1.06 -17.98
N LYS A 175 -8.87 -1.91 -16.95
CA LYS A 175 -10.01 -2.33 -16.13
C LYS A 175 -9.50 -2.77 -14.75
N GLY A 176 -9.78 -2.03 -13.69
CA GLY A 176 -9.42 -2.42 -12.31
C GLY A 176 -7.95 -2.28 -11.89
N SER A 177 -7.00 -2.12 -12.82
CA SER A 177 -5.58 -1.82 -12.49
C SER A 177 -5.19 -0.40 -12.97
N PRO A 178 -4.46 0.41 -12.18
CA PRO A 178 -4.06 1.75 -12.59
C PRO A 178 -3.21 1.78 -13.87
N LEU A 179 -3.51 2.76 -14.73
CA LEU A 179 -2.71 3.10 -15.90
C LEU A 179 -2.84 4.60 -16.19
N ILE A 180 -1.70 5.25 -16.38
CA ILE A 180 -1.56 6.69 -16.58
C ILE A 180 -0.84 6.91 -17.89
N ILE A 181 -1.33 7.85 -18.70
CA ILE A 181 -0.64 8.36 -19.89
C ILE A 181 -0.17 9.77 -19.58
N GLY A 182 1.10 10.08 -19.83
CA GLY A 182 1.67 11.41 -19.62
C GLY A 182 2.36 11.96 -20.86
N LYS A 183 2.37 13.29 -21.00
CA LYS A 183 3.05 13.99 -22.09
C LYS A 183 4.22 14.78 -21.53
N GLY A 184 5.40 14.49 -22.07
CA GLY A 184 6.62 15.24 -21.84
C GLY A 184 7.04 16.05 -23.07
N LYS A 185 8.14 16.77 -22.96
CA LYS A 185 8.79 17.45 -24.09
C LYS A 185 9.27 16.47 -25.16
N ASP A 186 9.77 15.31 -24.71
CA ASP A 186 10.46 14.36 -25.57
C ASP A 186 9.58 13.21 -26.09
N GLY A 187 8.32 13.11 -25.64
CA GLY A 187 7.46 12.00 -26.05
C GLY A 187 6.22 11.80 -25.19
N VAL A 188 5.57 10.65 -25.39
CA VAL A 188 4.43 10.18 -24.59
C VAL A 188 4.89 9.03 -23.71
N TYR A 189 4.47 9.05 -22.45
CA TYR A 189 4.92 8.15 -21.40
C TYR A 189 3.73 7.41 -20.80
N PHE A 190 3.96 6.19 -20.34
CA PHE A 190 2.96 5.37 -19.68
C PHE A 190 3.51 4.90 -18.34
N SER A 191 2.65 4.85 -17.33
CA SER A 191 3.01 4.19 -16.08
C SER A 191 1.80 3.68 -15.31
N SER A 192 2.01 2.63 -14.50
CA SER A 192 1.03 2.18 -13.50
C SER A 192 1.08 2.96 -12.18
N SER A 193 1.94 3.99 -12.06
CA SER A 193 1.94 4.93 -10.93
C SER A 193 2.59 6.26 -11.32
N ASP A 194 2.47 7.27 -10.47
CA ASP A 194 3.06 8.60 -10.73
C ASP A 194 4.60 8.59 -10.72
N ALA A 195 5.24 7.74 -9.91
CA ALA A 195 6.68 7.85 -9.62
C ALA A 195 7.60 7.85 -10.86
N PRO A 196 7.40 6.98 -11.87
CA PRO A 196 8.20 6.99 -13.11
C PRO A 196 8.02 8.25 -13.97
N LEU A 197 6.92 8.98 -13.80
CA LEU A 197 6.60 10.16 -14.60
C LEU A 197 7.24 11.44 -14.04
N ILE A 198 7.70 11.41 -12.78
CA ILE A 198 8.26 12.57 -12.08
C ILE A 198 9.54 13.07 -12.77
N GLY A 199 9.46 14.31 -13.25
CA GLY A 199 10.54 14.98 -13.97
C GLY A 199 10.56 14.73 -15.49
N PHE A 200 9.69 13.84 -16.00
CA PHE A 200 9.61 13.54 -17.44
C PHE A 200 8.39 14.18 -18.12
N VAL A 201 7.27 14.33 -17.40
CA VAL A 201 6.00 14.79 -17.97
C VAL A 201 5.56 16.14 -17.41
N GLN A 202 4.82 16.90 -18.22
CA GLN A 202 4.14 18.14 -17.79
C GLN A 202 2.65 17.93 -17.55
N ASN A 203 2.03 17.02 -18.29
CA ASN A 203 0.60 16.73 -18.22
C ASN A 203 0.36 15.23 -18.15
N VAL A 204 -0.72 14.83 -17.49
CA VAL A 204 -1.13 13.44 -17.33
C VAL A 204 -2.64 13.26 -17.52
N CYS A 205 -3.02 12.08 -17.99
CA CYS A 205 -4.37 11.56 -18.03
C CYS A 205 -4.40 10.23 -17.25
N TYR A 206 -5.24 10.17 -16.22
CA TYR A 206 -5.48 8.94 -15.46
C TYR A 206 -6.62 8.19 -16.12
N LEU A 207 -6.34 7.01 -16.67
CA LEU A 207 -7.36 6.29 -17.43
C LEU A 207 -8.47 5.75 -16.52
N GLU A 208 -9.70 5.80 -17.01
CA GLU A 208 -10.87 5.21 -16.36
C GLU A 208 -11.01 3.74 -16.72
N ASP A 209 -11.78 2.99 -15.94
CA ASP A 209 -12.10 1.59 -16.27
C ASP A 209 -12.91 1.50 -17.56
N GLY A 210 -12.54 0.57 -18.44
CA GLY A 210 -13.10 0.45 -19.78
C GLY A 210 -12.35 1.26 -20.84
N SER A 211 -11.34 2.06 -20.47
CA SER A 211 -10.50 2.77 -21.45
C SER A 211 -9.75 1.78 -22.34
N ILE A 212 -9.96 1.86 -23.65
CA ILE A 212 -9.29 1.03 -24.67
C ILE A 212 -8.90 1.95 -25.82
N GLY A 213 -7.65 1.91 -26.26
CA GLY A 213 -7.21 2.74 -27.37
C GLY A 213 -5.82 2.43 -27.89
N VAL A 214 -5.37 3.29 -28.80
CA VAL A 214 -4.01 3.32 -29.33
C VAL A 214 -3.48 4.74 -29.19
N MET A 215 -2.23 4.87 -28.79
CA MET A 215 -1.57 6.15 -28.61
C MET A 215 -0.36 6.25 -29.54
N ASP A 216 -0.17 7.43 -30.09
CA ASP A 216 1.02 7.86 -30.82
C ASP A 216 1.50 9.21 -30.24
N GLN A 217 2.51 9.82 -30.87
CA GLN A 217 3.06 11.08 -30.37
C GLN A 217 2.09 12.27 -30.48
N GLN A 218 1.05 12.19 -31.32
CA GLN A 218 0.14 13.30 -31.66
C GLN A 218 -1.19 13.23 -30.90
N LYS A 219 -1.68 12.03 -30.58
CA LYS A 219 -3.02 11.82 -30.00
C LYS A 219 -3.18 12.11 -28.50
N PHE A 220 -2.12 12.55 -27.81
CA PHE A 220 -2.23 12.77 -26.36
C PHE A 220 -3.30 13.83 -26.01
N ASP A 221 -3.37 14.89 -26.81
CA ASP A 221 -4.29 16.01 -26.56
C ASP A 221 -5.77 15.64 -26.86
N GLU A 222 -6.02 14.46 -27.42
CA GLU A 222 -7.37 13.90 -27.65
C GLU A 222 -7.90 13.13 -26.43
N LEU A 223 -7.05 12.89 -25.41
CA LEU A 223 -7.47 12.19 -24.20
C LEU A 223 -8.43 13.04 -23.36
N PRO A 224 -9.44 12.42 -22.71
CA PRO A 224 -10.29 13.14 -21.79
C PRO A 224 -9.55 13.49 -20.49
N PHE A 225 -9.97 14.57 -19.83
CA PHE A 225 -9.53 14.94 -18.47
C PHE A 225 -8.01 15.06 -18.26
N VAL A 226 -7.28 15.56 -19.27
CA VAL A 226 -5.86 15.90 -19.15
C VAL A 226 -5.65 17.01 -18.12
N ARG A 227 -4.66 16.84 -17.23
CA ARG A 227 -4.34 17.82 -16.19
C ARG A 227 -2.83 18.02 -16.00
N PRO A 228 -2.40 19.17 -15.46
CA PRO A 228 -1.00 19.40 -15.11
C PRO A 228 -0.46 18.39 -14.09
N PHE A 229 0.80 18.00 -14.24
CA PHE A 229 1.49 17.09 -13.34
C PHE A 229 2.55 17.82 -12.52
N ASN A 230 2.21 18.17 -11.28
CA ASN A 230 3.04 18.96 -10.38
C ASN A 230 3.57 18.10 -9.23
N MET A 231 4.46 17.15 -9.52
CA MET A 231 5.12 16.33 -8.49
C MET A 231 6.63 16.58 -8.49
N ASN A 232 7.21 16.76 -7.30
CA ASN A 232 8.64 17.05 -7.13
C ASN A 232 9.43 15.77 -6.77
N LYS A 233 10.57 15.56 -7.45
CA LYS A 233 11.41 14.36 -7.32
C LYS A 233 12.08 14.21 -5.94
N LEU A 234 12.23 15.31 -5.20
CA LEU A 234 12.87 15.33 -3.88
C LEU A 234 12.18 14.40 -2.87
N TYR A 235 10.83 14.36 -2.87
CA TYR A 235 10.05 13.57 -1.91
C TYR A 235 10.23 12.04 -2.04
N ALA A 236 10.86 11.58 -3.13
CA ALA A 236 11.00 10.16 -3.47
C ALA A 236 12.41 9.59 -3.21
N GLN A 237 13.33 10.36 -2.59
CA GLN A 237 14.72 9.94 -2.33
C GLN A 237 14.95 9.56 -0.86
N LYS A 238 16.03 8.81 -0.58
CA LYS A 238 16.39 8.38 0.79
C LYS A 238 17.00 9.49 1.66
N GLU A 239 17.42 10.63 1.11
CA GLU A 239 17.90 11.79 1.88
C GLU A 239 18.96 11.48 2.96
N GLY A 240 19.87 10.55 2.67
CA GLY A 240 20.94 10.16 3.61
C GLY A 240 20.58 9.04 4.59
N TYR A 241 19.31 8.63 4.66
CA TYR A 241 18.89 7.43 5.40
C TYR A 241 19.31 6.14 4.68
N ARG A 242 19.49 5.05 5.44
CA ARG A 242 19.90 3.75 4.90
C ARG A 242 18.77 3.13 4.08
N TYR A 243 17.54 3.29 4.58
CA TYR A 243 16.33 2.67 4.06
C TYR A 243 15.21 3.70 3.93
N PHE A 244 14.29 3.47 2.98
CA PHE A 244 13.06 4.27 2.89
C PHE A 244 12.21 4.10 4.15
N MET A 245 12.08 2.87 4.66
CA MET A 245 11.34 2.63 5.92
C MET A 245 11.92 3.44 7.08
N GLU A 246 13.25 3.52 7.20
CA GLU A 246 13.91 4.34 8.22
C GLU A 246 13.59 5.83 8.06
N LYS A 247 13.75 6.38 6.84
CA LYS A 247 13.35 7.75 6.51
C LYS A 247 11.89 8.02 6.92
N GLU A 248 10.99 7.13 6.52
CA GLU A 248 9.55 7.29 6.71
C GLU A 248 9.12 7.22 8.18
N ILE A 249 9.85 6.49 9.03
CA ILE A 249 9.69 6.54 10.49
C ILE A 249 10.08 7.92 11.02
N TYR A 250 11.25 8.43 10.62
CA TYR A 250 11.75 9.73 11.07
C TYR A 250 10.89 10.92 10.58
N GLU A 251 10.20 10.79 9.45
CA GLU A 251 9.35 11.83 8.88
C GLU A 251 8.00 12.02 9.59
N GLN A 252 7.58 11.10 10.45
CA GLN A 252 6.20 11.07 10.97
C GLN A 252 5.78 12.37 11.66
N HIS A 253 6.66 12.98 12.45
CA HIS A 253 6.37 14.24 13.13
C HIS A 253 5.99 15.35 12.12
N LYS A 254 6.70 15.48 11.00
CA LYS A 254 6.41 16.50 9.97
C LYS A 254 5.11 16.20 9.26
N VAL A 255 4.95 14.94 8.88
CA VAL A 255 3.81 14.48 8.07
C VAL A 255 2.51 14.54 8.87
N LEU A 256 2.55 14.27 10.19
CA LEU A 256 1.39 14.44 11.06
C LEU A 256 0.98 15.90 11.22
N LEU A 257 1.92 16.85 11.23
CA LEU A 257 1.58 18.28 11.17
C LEU A 257 0.82 18.60 9.89
N GLU A 258 1.32 18.18 8.73
CA GLU A 258 0.64 18.37 7.43
C GLU A 258 -0.76 17.74 7.39
N THR A 259 -0.90 16.58 8.05
CA THR A 259 -2.18 15.87 8.21
C THR A 259 -3.19 16.69 9.02
N MET A 260 -2.74 17.42 10.04
CA MET A 260 -3.58 18.24 10.92
C MET A 260 -3.84 19.64 10.34
N MET A 261 -2.94 20.15 9.50
CA MET A 261 -3.02 21.49 8.93
C MET A 261 -4.34 21.73 8.17
N GLY A 262 -4.98 22.86 8.47
CA GLY A 262 -6.28 23.25 7.90
C GLY A 262 -7.49 22.56 8.52
N ARG A 263 -7.31 21.50 9.32
CA ARG A 263 -8.41 20.75 9.97
C ARG A 263 -8.75 21.21 11.37
N ILE A 264 -7.86 21.98 11.99
CA ILE A 264 -8.04 22.50 13.35
C ILE A 264 -8.28 24.01 13.25
N GLN A 265 -9.42 24.46 13.76
CA GLN A 265 -9.84 25.86 13.78
C GLN A 265 -10.21 26.24 15.21
N GLY A 266 -9.28 26.89 15.91
CA GLY A 266 -9.41 27.15 17.35
C GLY A 266 -9.57 25.85 18.14
N ASP A 267 -10.69 25.72 18.82
CA ASP A 267 -11.03 24.53 19.64
C ASP A 267 -11.91 23.51 18.88
N SER A 268 -12.06 23.67 17.55
CA SER A 268 -12.93 22.83 16.71
C SER A 268 -12.19 22.10 15.60
N ILE A 269 -12.70 20.92 15.22
CA ILE A 269 -12.16 20.11 14.12
C ILE A 269 -13.13 20.15 12.94
N HIS A 270 -12.61 20.59 11.80
CA HIS A 270 -13.35 20.78 10.56
C HIS A 270 -12.69 20.01 9.41
N PHE A 271 -13.51 19.36 8.59
CA PHE A 271 -13.10 18.79 7.31
C PHE A 271 -13.86 19.53 6.23
N GLU A 272 -13.13 20.22 5.35
CA GLU A 272 -13.72 20.97 4.23
C GLU A 272 -14.42 20.02 3.25
N GLU A 273 -13.96 18.76 3.19
CA GLU A 273 -14.50 17.70 2.35
C GLU A 273 -15.90 17.24 2.83
N LEU A 274 -16.25 17.47 4.09
CA LEU A 274 -17.50 17.01 4.69
C LEU A 274 -18.54 18.14 4.74
N ASN A 275 -19.70 17.92 4.12
CA ASN A 275 -20.83 18.83 4.33
C ASN A 275 -21.34 18.74 5.79
N PRO A 276 -21.93 19.81 6.35
CA PRO A 276 -22.39 19.81 7.74
C PRO A 276 -23.41 18.72 8.09
N SER A 277 -24.19 18.27 7.10
CA SER A 277 -25.23 17.25 7.22
C SER A 277 -24.75 15.83 6.89
N PHE A 278 -23.45 15.62 6.62
CA PHE A 278 -22.94 14.33 6.15
C PHE A 278 -23.31 13.20 7.11
N PHE A 279 -23.17 13.46 8.41
CA PHE A 279 -23.43 12.53 9.50
C PHE A 279 -24.89 12.48 9.95
N GLU A 280 -25.79 13.28 9.37
CA GLU A 280 -27.21 13.23 9.74
C GLU A 280 -27.80 11.86 9.40
N GLY A 281 -28.56 11.30 10.35
CA GLY A 281 -29.15 9.97 10.26
C GLY A 281 -28.19 8.81 10.53
N ILE A 282 -26.88 9.06 10.72
CA ILE A 282 -25.90 8.01 10.98
C ILE A 282 -25.93 7.59 12.45
N GLU A 283 -26.19 6.30 12.68
CA GLU A 283 -26.27 5.68 14.01
C GLU A 283 -25.17 4.66 14.26
N HIS A 284 -24.57 4.13 13.19
CA HIS A 284 -23.55 3.09 13.24
C HIS A 284 -22.45 3.36 12.20
N ILE A 285 -21.23 2.95 12.50
CA ILE A 285 -20.09 3.01 11.59
C ILE A 285 -19.58 1.59 11.33
N VAL A 286 -19.29 1.30 10.07
CA VAL A 286 -18.54 0.10 9.68
C VAL A 286 -17.22 0.53 9.06
N LEU A 287 -16.12 0.25 9.74
CA LEU A 287 -14.76 0.46 9.23
C LEU A 287 -14.28 -0.79 8.51
N CYS A 288 -13.75 -0.65 7.30
CA CYS A 288 -13.31 -1.77 6.47
C CYS A 288 -11.92 -1.51 5.87
N ALA A 289 -10.99 -2.45 6.07
CA ALA A 289 -9.61 -2.34 5.58
C ALA A 289 -8.88 -3.70 5.59
N CYS A 290 -7.62 -3.71 5.17
CA CYS A 290 -6.70 -4.86 5.24
C CYS A 290 -5.39 -4.47 5.95
N GLY A 291 -4.72 -5.46 6.56
CA GLY A 291 -3.37 -5.32 7.12
C GLY A 291 -3.22 -4.17 8.12
N THR A 292 -2.13 -3.39 8.01
CA THR A 292 -1.87 -2.22 8.87
C THR A 292 -3.04 -1.20 8.89
N SER A 293 -3.75 -1.00 7.78
CA SER A 293 -4.93 -0.12 7.76
C SER A 293 -6.12 -0.69 8.54
N TYR A 294 -6.24 -2.01 8.62
CA TYR A 294 -7.20 -2.67 9.51
C TYR A 294 -6.82 -2.46 10.99
N HIS A 295 -5.54 -2.47 11.35
CA HIS A 295 -5.12 -2.10 12.71
C HIS A 295 -5.47 -0.64 13.05
N ALA A 296 -5.32 0.29 12.10
CA ALA A 296 -5.76 1.68 12.31
C ALA A 296 -7.29 1.78 12.51
N ALA A 297 -8.05 0.95 11.79
CA ALA A 297 -9.49 0.83 11.97
C ALA A 297 -9.86 0.29 13.36
N LEU A 298 -9.14 -0.72 13.86
CA LEU A 298 -9.32 -1.22 15.23
C LEU A 298 -9.05 -0.14 16.27
N VAL A 299 -7.97 0.64 16.14
CA VAL A 299 -7.70 1.81 17.00
C VAL A 299 -8.86 2.79 16.97
N ALA A 300 -9.35 3.12 15.76
CA ALA A 300 -10.43 4.07 15.57
C ALA A 300 -11.76 3.63 16.20
N SER A 301 -12.05 2.33 16.26
CA SER A 301 -13.28 1.85 16.92
C SER A 301 -13.39 2.30 18.39
N TYR A 302 -12.29 2.18 19.15
CA TYR A 302 -12.21 2.70 20.52
C TYR A 302 -12.43 4.22 20.56
N LEU A 303 -11.86 4.96 19.61
CA LEU A 303 -11.97 6.42 19.56
C LEU A 303 -13.39 6.88 19.22
N PHE A 304 -14.04 6.27 18.22
CA PHE A 304 -15.43 6.59 17.85
C PHE A 304 -16.39 6.29 19.00
N GLU A 305 -16.27 5.14 19.63
CA GLU A 305 -17.13 4.81 20.77
C GLU A 305 -16.90 5.73 21.98
N ARG A 306 -15.65 6.13 22.24
CA ARG A 306 -15.31 7.01 23.36
C ARG A 306 -15.75 8.45 23.13
N LEU A 307 -15.42 9.01 21.96
CA LEU A 307 -15.48 10.44 21.66
C LEU A 307 -16.78 10.84 20.94
N ALA A 308 -17.29 9.97 20.06
CA ALA A 308 -18.51 10.22 19.29
C ALA A 308 -19.75 9.50 19.83
N LYS A 309 -19.58 8.58 20.79
CA LYS A 309 -20.67 7.77 21.37
C LYS A 309 -21.53 7.11 20.29
N ILE A 310 -20.87 6.51 19.31
CA ILE A 310 -21.48 5.83 18.17
C ILE A 310 -20.93 4.40 18.08
N LYS A 311 -21.79 3.42 17.77
CA LYS A 311 -21.31 2.04 17.65
C LYS A 311 -20.42 1.94 16.42
N CYS A 312 -19.30 1.25 16.59
CA CYS A 312 -18.30 1.12 15.53
C CYS A 312 -17.89 -0.34 15.38
N ASN A 313 -18.18 -0.92 14.22
CA ASN A 313 -17.73 -2.25 13.85
C ASN A 313 -16.52 -2.15 12.93
N VAL A 314 -15.61 -3.11 13.03
CA VAL A 314 -14.43 -3.21 12.16
C VAL A 314 -14.45 -4.54 11.45
N ALA A 315 -14.24 -4.53 10.13
CA ALA A 315 -14.18 -5.73 9.32
C ALA A 315 -12.90 -5.78 8.50
N ILE A 316 -12.33 -6.98 8.38
CA ILE A 316 -11.29 -7.28 7.40
C ILE A 316 -12.00 -7.38 6.04
N ALA A 317 -11.52 -6.63 5.04
CA ALA A 317 -12.24 -6.48 3.78
C ALA A 317 -12.40 -7.81 3.01
N SER A 318 -11.38 -8.67 3.04
CA SER A 318 -11.40 -10.00 2.42
C SER A 318 -12.51 -10.89 3.00
N GLU A 319 -12.78 -10.80 4.30
CA GLU A 319 -13.87 -11.56 4.93
C GLU A 319 -15.24 -10.90 4.70
N LEU A 320 -15.31 -9.57 4.75
CA LEU A 320 -16.56 -8.85 4.60
C LEU A 320 -17.18 -9.09 3.22
N ARG A 321 -16.39 -9.04 2.15
CA ARG A 321 -16.89 -9.11 0.77
C ARG A 321 -17.53 -10.46 0.40
N TYR A 322 -17.24 -11.53 1.17
CA TYR A 322 -17.69 -12.89 0.88
C TYR A 322 -18.76 -13.42 1.85
N ARG A 323 -19.03 -12.75 2.96
CA ARG A 323 -19.95 -13.25 4.01
C ARG A 323 -21.41 -12.81 3.86
N GLU A 324 -21.81 -12.32 2.69
CA GLU A 324 -23.13 -11.72 2.43
C GLU A 324 -23.52 -10.68 3.49
N PRO A 325 -22.77 -9.56 3.59
CA PRO A 325 -22.94 -8.61 4.69
C PRO A 325 -24.31 -7.96 4.67
N ILE A 326 -24.97 -7.94 5.84
CA ILE A 326 -26.22 -7.21 6.05
C ILE A 326 -25.87 -5.78 6.45
N PHE A 327 -26.23 -4.83 5.61
CA PHE A 327 -26.01 -3.41 5.86
C PHE A 327 -27.29 -2.71 6.33
N GLY A 328 -27.14 -1.82 7.31
CA GLY A 328 -28.22 -0.95 7.81
C GLY A 328 -28.33 0.36 7.03
N CYS A 329 -29.53 0.89 6.84
CA CYS A 329 -29.74 2.17 6.15
C CYS A 329 -29.15 3.39 6.90
N ASN A 330 -28.89 3.26 8.20
CA ASN A 330 -28.30 4.30 9.05
C ASN A 330 -26.79 4.08 9.30
N GLU A 331 -26.14 3.23 8.49
CA GLU A 331 -24.71 2.94 8.59
C GLU A 331 -23.88 3.83 7.68
N LEU A 332 -22.79 4.38 8.24
CA LEU A 332 -21.71 4.98 7.47
C LEU A 332 -20.66 3.90 7.20
N PHE A 333 -20.39 3.63 5.93
CA PHE A 333 -19.34 2.71 5.51
C PHE A 333 -18.05 3.47 5.26
N VAL A 334 -17.01 3.19 6.05
CA VAL A 334 -15.71 3.87 5.94
C VAL A 334 -14.64 2.87 5.50
N VAL A 335 -13.99 3.14 4.38
CA VAL A 335 -12.83 2.35 3.94
C VAL A 335 -11.53 3.07 4.22
N ILE A 336 -10.51 2.32 4.65
CA ILE A 336 -9.18 2.85 4.94
C ILE A 336 -8.16 2.13 4.06
N SER A 337 -7.41 2.87 3.24
CA SER A 337 -6.38 2.30 2.38
C SER A 337 -5.28 3.32 2.08
N GLN A 338 -4.02 2.94 2.27
CA GLN A 338 -2.89 3.78 1.90
C GLN A 338 -2.87 4.03 0.38
N SER A 339 -2.94 2.96 -0.41
CA SER A 339 -2.80 3.05 -1.87
C SER A 339 -4.09 3.47 -2.56
N GLY A 340 -5.24 3.17 -1.95
CA GLY A 340 -6.56 3.33 -2.55
C GLY A 340 -6.84 2.34 -3.69
N GLU A 341 -6.01 1.30 -3.84
CA GLU A 341 -6.12 0.29 -4.89
C GLU A 341 -6.20 -1.14 -4.32
N THR A 342 -6.37 -1.28 -2.99
CA THR A 342 -6.51 -2.59 -2.35
C THR A 342 -7.78 -3.29 -2.84
N ALA A 343 -7.64 -4.43 -3.53
CA ALA A 343 -8.73 -5.06 -4.26
C ALA A 343 -9.93 -5.41 -3.36
N ASP A 344 -9.70 -6.10 -2.25
CA ASP A 344 -10.77 -6.48 -1.32
C ASP A 344 -11.49 -5.27 -0.72
N THR A 345 -10.73 -4.22 -0.35
CA THR A 345 -11.29 -2.98 0.21
C THR A 345 -12.13 -2.23 -0.83
N LEU A 346 -11.66 -2.18 -2.08
CA LEU A 346 -12.39 -1.56 -3.19
C LEU A 346 -13.69 -2.32 -3.48
N GLU A 347 -13.66 -3.65 -3.48
CA GLU A 347 -14.86 -4.44 -3.74
C GLU A 347 -15.87 -4.34 -2.59
N ALA A 348 -15.39 -4.36 -1.33
CA ALA A 348 -16.24 -4.11 -0.17
C ALA A 348 -16.92 -2.72 -0.23
N LEU A 349 -16.21 -1.69 -0.68
CA LEU A 349 -16.79 -0.35 -0.91
C LEU A 349 -17.90 -0.39 -1.96
N ARG A 350 -17.68 -1.07 -3.09
CA ARG A 350 -18.66 -1.21 -4.16
C ARG A 350 -19.92 -1.92 -3.66
N GLN A 351 -19.79 -3.00 -2.90
CA GLN A 351 -20.93 -3.70 -2.30
C GLN A 351 -21.74 -2.78 -1.36
N ALA A 352 -21.08 -2.04 -0.47
CA ALA A 352 -21.76 -1.10 0.43
C ALA A 352 -22.49 0.00 -0.34
N ARG A 353 -21.90 0.56 -1.40
CA ARG A 353 -22.54 1.56 -2.26
C ARG A 353 -23.72 1.00 -3.05
N GLN A 354 -23.61 -0.22 -3.58
CA GLN A 354 -24.72 -0.90 -4.26
C GLN A 354 -25.88 -1.16 -3.30
N ALA A 355 -25.60 -1.39 -2.02
CA ALA A 355 -26.60 -1.47 -0.95
C ALA A 355 -27.15 -0.09 -0.51
N GLY A 356 -26.69 1.01 -1.09
CA GLY A 356 -27.20 2.36 -0.86
C GLY A 356 -26.63 3.08 0.37
N LEU A 357 -25.52 2.60 0.94
CA LEU A 357 -24.91 3.22 2.11
C LEU A 357 -24.15 4.49 1.74
N LYS A 358 -24.15 5.47 2.65
CA LYS A 358 -23.19 6.57 2.61
C LYS A 358 -21.78 6.00 2.78
N SER A 359 -20.84 6.49 1.98
CA SER A 359 -19.48 5.96 1.94
C SER A 359 -18.41 7.05 2.10
N LEU A 360 -17.39 6.75 2.91
CA LEU A 360 -16.26 7.63 3.16
C LEU A 360 -14.95 6.88 2.95
N ALA A 361 -14.03 7.44 2.17
CA ALA A 361 -12.68 6.91 2.02
C ALA A 361 -11.66 7.71 2.84
N ILE A 362 -10.86 7.03 3.66
CA ILE A 362 -9.62 7.57 4.24
C ILE A 362 -8.45 7.02 3.43
N CYS A 363 -7.83 7.88 2.62
CA CYS A 363 -6.82 7.44 1.66
C CYS A 363 -5.61 8.37 1.58
N ASN A 364 -4.44 7.88 1.18
CA ASN A 364 -3.29 8.75 0.97
C ASN A 364 -3.17 9.25 -0.49
N VAL A 365 -3.73 8.50 -1.44
CA VAL A 365 -3.61 8.77 -2.88
C VAL A 365 -4.92 9.37 -3.39
N ASP A 366 -4.87 10.64 -3.75
CA ASP A 366 -5.99 11.51 -4.10
C ASP A 366 -6.73 11.16 -5.40
N ASN A 367 -6.16 10.30 -6.24
CA ASN A 367 -6.74 9.87 -7.51
C ASN A 367 -6.76 8.34 -7.64
N SER A 368 -6.86 7.66 -6.52
CA SER A 368 -7.00 6.22 -6.50
C SER A 368 -8.41 5.76 -6.84
N SER A 369 -8.58 4.49 -7.15
CA SER A 369 -9.89 3.88 -7.43
C SER A 369 -10.85 4.03 -6.25
N ILE A 370 -10.39 3.77 -5.02
CA ILE A 370 -11.21 3.95 -3.81
C ILE A 370 -11.66 5.40 -3.64
N VAL A 371 -10.80 6.39 -3.91
CA VAL A 371 -11.17 7.80 -3.79
C VAL A 371 -12.23 8.20 -4.83
N ARG A 372 -12.10 7.75 -6.08
CA ARG A 372 -13.11 7.98 -7.12
C ARG A 372 -14.45 7.31 -6.82
N GLU A 373 -14.39 6.14 -6.20
CA GLU A 373 -15.56 5.28 -5.96
C GLU A 373 -16.26 5.59 -4.64
N ALA A 374 -15.69 6.38 -3.72
CA ALA A 374 -16.37 6.78 -2.49
C ALA A 374 -17.26 8.03 -2.71
N GLU A 375 -18.26 8.24 -1.86
CA GLU A 375 -19.09 9.46 -1.93
C GLU A 375 -18.30 10.68 -1.46
N VAL A 376 -17.51 10.51 -0.39
CA VAL A 376 -16.58 11.51 0.10
C VAL A 376 -15.23 10.86 0.39
N SER A 377 -14.14 11.60 0.24
CA SER A 377 -12.79 11.14 0.56
C SER A 377 -12.04 12.17 1.41
N ILE A 378 -11.32 11.70 2.43
CA ILE A 378 -10.42 12.50 3.25
C ILE A 378 -9.01 11.98 3.04
N LEU A 379 -8.11 12.87 2.63
CA LEU A 379 -6.72 12.49 2.38
C LEU A 379 -5.89 12.45 3.66
N THR A 380 -5.07 11.42 3.86
CA THR A 380 -4.15 11.38 5.00
C THR A 380 -3.00 12.36 4.84
N ARG A 381 -2.64 12.75 3.61
CA ARG A 381 -1.52 13.65 3.30
C ARG A 381 -0.18 13.14 3.87
N ALA A 382 0.04 11.83 3.81
CA ALA A 382 1.26 11.18 4.29
C ALA A 382 2.48 11.37 3.36
N GLY A 383 2.27 11.94 2.17
CA GLY A 383 3.26 11.97 1.10
C GLY A 383 3.52 10.57 0.51
N ILE A 384 4.57 10.44 -0.31
CA ILE A 384 4.94 9.16 -0.91
C ILE A 384 5.51 8.24 0.17
N GLU A 385 5.00 7.02 0.27
CA GLU A 385 5.53 5.94 1.11
C GLU A 385 6.05 4.83 0.18
N LYS A 386 7.37 4.62 0.16
CA LYS A 386 8.09 3.66 -0.67
C LYS A 386 8.43 2.36 0.07
N GLY A 387 8.73 2.41 1.37
CA GLY A 387 9.02 1.20 2.14
C GLY A 387 7.82 0.25 2.12
N VAL A 388 8.00 -1.04 1.81
CA VAL A 388 6.87 -1.98 1.65
C VAL A 388 6.00 -2.02 2.90
N ALA A 389 6.60 -2.16 4.08
CA ALA A 389 5.92 -2.09 5.37
C ALA A 389 5.46 -0.65 5.66
N SER A 390 4.16 -0.43 5.83
CA SER A 390 3.62 0.90 6.16
C SER A 390 4.06 1.38 7.54
N THR A 391 4.37 2.69 7.63
CA THR A 391 4.83 3.36 8.87
C THR A 391 4.06 4.69 9.04
N LYS A 392 4.45 5.74 8.31
CA LYS A 392 3.76 7.04 8.34
C LYS A 392 2.31 6.96 7.85
N ALA A 393 1.98 6.03 6.97
CA ALA A 393 0.59 5.78 6.58
C ALA A 393 -0.27 5.34 7.77
N PHE A 394 0.23 4.46 8.65
CA PHE A 394 -0.49 4.05 9.86
C PHE A 394 -0.71 5.23 10.81
N ALA A 395 0.36 5.98 11.09
CA ALA A 395 0.31 7.14 11.98
C ALA A 395 -0.70 8.19 11.52
N THR A 396 -0.66 8.55 10.23
CA THR A 396 -1.59 9.52 9.65
C THR A 396 -3.02 9.00 9.57
N GLN A 397 -3.23 7.70 9.30
CA GLN A 397 -4.57 7.09 9.36
C GLN A 397 -5.17 7.19 10.76
N VAL A 398 -4.40 6.83 11.81
CA VAL A 398 -4.85 6.95 13.20
C VAL A 398 -5.16 8.42 13.55
N MET A 399 -4.31 9.36 13.14
CA MET A 399 -4.53 10.79 13.40
C MET A 399 -5.79 11.33 12.70
N VAL A 400 -6.01 10.99 11.42
CA VAL A 400 -7.23 11.39 10.70
C VAL A 400 -8.48 10.78 11.32
N LEU A 401 -8.44 9.51 11.71
CA LEU A 401 -9.57 8.84 12.35
C LEU A 401 -9.86 9.43 13.74
N TRP A 402 -8.83 9.85 14.49
CA TRP A 402 -9.00 10.57 15.75
C TRP A 402 -9.65 11.95 15.54
N LEU A 403 -9.18 12.72 14.56
CA LEU A 403 -9.80 13.99 14.16
C LEU A 403 -11.27 13.79 13.77
N LEU A 404 -11.56 12.75 12.99
CA LEU A 404 -12.91 12.42 12.52
C LEU A 404 -13.83 12.02 13.68
N ALA A 405 -13.35 11.21 14.62
CA ALA A 405 -14.09 10.84 15.83
C ALA A 405 -14.44 12.08 16.68
N CYS A 406 -13.50 13.00 16.85
CA CYS A 406 -13.77 14.27 17.53
C CYS A 406 -14.79 15.12 16.77
N SER A 407 -14.62 15.31 15.46
CA SER A 407 -15.53 16.12 14.64
C SER A 407 -16.97 15.56 14.69
N MET A 408 -17.13 14.24 14.59
CA MET A 408 -18.43 13.59 14.74
C MET A 408 -18.99 13.76 16.15
N GLY A 409 -18.17 13.62 17.20
CA GLY A 409 -18.58 13.85 18.58
C GLY A 409 -19.08 15.28 18.84
N GLN A 410 -18.44 16.28 18.21
CA GLN A 410 -18.89 17.67 18.24
C GLN A 410 -20.24 17.84 17.55
N LYS A 411 -20.41 17.25 16.36
CA LYS A 411 -21.67 17.30 15.58
C LYS A 411 -22.82 16.62 16.30
N ARG A 412 -22.55 15.53 17.03
CA ARG A 412 -23.53 14.82 17.86
C ARG A 412 -23.80 15.50 19.21
N GLY A 413 -23.07 16.57 19.54
CA GLY A 413 -23.23 17.30 20.82
C GLY A 413 -22.73 16.52 22.04
N VAL A 414 -21.98 15.44 21.85
CA VAL A 414 -21.46 14.59 22.95
C VAL A 414 -20.03 14.95 23.34
N LEU A 415 -19.31 15.65 22.47
CA LEU A 415 -17.97 16.19 22.74
C LEU A 415 -18.03 17.72 22.86
N GLY A 416 -17.92 18.22 24.08
CA GLY A 416 -17.95 19.66 24.36
C GLY A 416 -16.66 20.38 23.94
N SER A 417 -16.70 21.72 23.87
CA SER A 417 -15.56 22.56 23.46
C SER A 417 -14.30 22.31 24.30
N GLN A 418 -14.42 22.23 25.63
CA GLN A 418 -13.27 21.99 26.52
C GLN A 418 -12.63 20.60 26.27
N GLN A 419 -13.45 19.57 26.05
CA GLN A 419 -12.96 18.23 25.74
C GLN A 419 -12.28 18.21 24.36
N SER A 420 -12.89 18.85 23.35
CA SER A 420 -12.29 19.02 22.02
C SER A 420 -10.92 19.69 22.10
N LYS A 421 -10.81 20.80 22.85
CA LYS A 421 -9.54 21.48 23.09
C LYS A 421 -8.49 20.58 23.73
N ALA A 422 -8.88 19.76 24.70
CA ALA A 422 -7.99 18.79 25.33
C ALA A 422 -7.53 17.71 24.34
N GLN A 423 -8.42 17.21 23.48
CA GLN A 423 -8.05 16.28 22.40
C GLN A 423 -7.08 16.90 21.41
N ILE A 424 -7.34 18.13 20.95
CA ILE A 424 -6.45 18.87 20.04
C ILE A 424 -5.07 19.07 20.68
N THR A 425 -5.03 19.45 21.96
CA THR A 425 -3.77 19.60 22.70
C THR A 425 -2.99 18.28 22.74
N SER A 426 -3.68 17.17 23.04
CA SER A 426 -3.08 15.84 23.07
C SER A 426 -2.63 15.38 21.67
N MET A 427 -3.34 15.73 20.60
CA MET A 427 -2.90 15.46 19.22
C MET A 427 -1.58 16.17 18.92
N ILE A 428 -1.47 17.47 19.24
CA ILE A 428 -0.24 18.24 19.03
C ILE A 428 0.94 17.62 19.80
N LYS A 429 0.73 17.23 21.06
CA LYS A 429 1.75 16.54 21.86
C LYS A 429 2.08 15.14 21.31
N SER A 430 1.09 14.42 20.78
CA SER A 430 1.29 13.13 20.14
C SER A 430 2.15 13.25 18.88
N VAL A 431 2.03 14.35 18.13
CA VAL A 431 2.95 14.64 17.02
C VAL A 431 4.38 14.78 17.52
N GLN A 432 4.60 15.53 18.60
CA GLN A 432 5.93 15.67 19.21
C GLN A 432 6.48 14.33 19.69
N ALA A 433 5.62 13.46 20.23
CA ALA A 433 5.99 12.12 20.67
C ALA A 433 6.46 11.18 19.53
N THR A 434 6.22 11.55 18.26
CA THR A 434 6.76 10.80 17.10
C THR A 434 8.13 11.29 16.62
N GLU A 435 8.69 12.34 17.23
CA GLU A 435 10.04 12.79 16.91
C GLU A 435 11.06 11.75 17.38
N VAL A 436 11.83 11.21 16.44
CA VAL A 436 12.79 10.15 16.76
C VAL A 436 14.01 10.74 17.46
N ASN A 437 14.16 10.42 18.74
CA ASN A 437 15.35 10.71 19.51
C ASN A 437 16.49 9.72 19.16
N GLU A 438 17.69 10.22 18.85
CA GLU A 438 18.86 9.39 18.55
C GLU A 438 19.20 8.40 19.69
N HIS A 439 19.04 8.83 20.94
CA HIS A 439 19.27 7.97 22.10
C HIS A 439 18.29 6.80 22.18
N LEU A 440 17.02 7.03 21.81
CA LEU A 440 16.00 5.99 21.75
C LEU A 440 16.37 4.94 20.70
N HIS A 441 16.71 5.39 19.49
CA HIS A 441 17.10 4.51 18.40
C HIS A 441 18.38 3.72 18.74
N ASP A 442 19.39 4.36 19.35
CA ASP A 442 20.61 3.69 19.79
C ASP A 442 20.37 2.66 20.91
N ARG A 443 19.40 2.91 21.81
CA ARG A 443 18.99 1.96 22.83
C ARG A 443 18.32 0.75 22.19
N LEU A 444 17.39 0.95 21.26
CA LEU A 444 16.76 -0.13 20.50
C LEU A 444 17.78 -0.95 19.72
N ARG A 445 18.73 -0.31 19.04
CA ARG A 445 19.84 -0.99 18.35
C ARG A 445 20.63 -1.91 19.28
N ARG A 446 20.80 -1.55 20.55
CA ARG A 446 21.47 -2.37 21.56
C ARG A 446 20.60 -3.52 22.07
N ILE A 447 19.36 -3.23 22.46
CA ILE A 447 18.41 -4.21 23.02
C ILE A 447 18.11 -5.32 22.00
N CYS A 448 17.92 -4.99 20.72
CA CYS A 448 17.59 -5.95 19.65
C CYS A 448 18.58 -7.11 19.50
N LYS A 449 19.81 -7.01 20.05
CA LYS A 449 20.79 -8.11 20.03
C LYS A 449 20.31 -9.39 20.73
N ARG A 450 19.44 -9.26 21.73
CA ARG A 450 18.88 -10.41 22.48
C ARG A 450 17.78 -11.14 21.69
N TYR A 451 17.14 -10.44 20.76
CA TYR A 451 15.87 -10.84 20.13
C TYR A 451 16.07 -11.46 18.74
N LEU A 452 16.99 -12.43 18.62
CA LEU A 452 17.39 -12.99 17.32
C LEU A 452 17.16 -14.50 17.16
N HIS A 453 17.01 -15.25 18.26
CA HIS A 453 17.16 -16.72 18.25
C HIS A 453 16.08 -17.49 19.06
N GLY A 454 14.92 -16.88 19.29
CA GLY A 454 13.77 -17.52 19.97
C GLY A 454 12.77 -18.16 19.00
N HIS A 455 11.80 -18.90 19.53
CA HIS A 455 10.76 -19.53 18.70
C HIS A 455 9.61 -18.60 18.33
N GLY A 456 9.53 -17.42 18.96
CA GLY A 456 8.59 -16.39 18.55
C GLY A 456 8.53 -15.17 19.47
N PHE A 457 7.61 -14.27 19.13
CA PHE A 457 7.32 -13.05 19.87
C PHE A 457 5.83 -12.96 20.19
N PHE A 458 5.52 -12.63 21.44
CA PHE A 458 4.27 -12.01 21.79
C PHE A 458 4.44 -10.51 21.93
N PHE A 459 3.57 -9.76 21.26
CA PHE A 459 3.34 -8.36 21.53
C PHE A 459 2.04 -8.28 22.32
N ILE A 460 2.08 -7.69 23.51
CA ILE A 460 0.88 -7.59 24.36
C ILE A 460 0.56 -6.15 24.67
N GLY A 461 -0.73 -5.84 24.57
CA GLY A 461 -1.30 -4.56 24.94
C GLY A 461 -2.72 -4.74 25.44
N ARG A 462 -3.35 -3.68 25.93
CA ARG A 462 -4.77 -3.72 26.30
C ARG A 462 -5.47 -2.52 25.72
N ASP A 463 -6.75 -2.68 25.45
CA ASP A 463 -7.57 -1.60 24.92
C ASP A 463 -6.95 -1.07 23.60
N ILE A 464 -6.80 0.23 23.40
CA ILE A 464 -6.24 0.82 22.18
C ILE A 464 -4.79 0.39 21.89
N PHE A 465 -4.07 -0.13 22.90
CA PHE A 465 -2.73 -0.69 22.74
C PHE A 465 -2.75 -2.14 22.24
N TYR A 466 -3.89 -2.85 22.27
CA TYR A 466 -3.99 -4.17 21.64
C TYR A 466 -3.84 -4.07 20.11
N PRO A 467 -4.58 -3.19 19.40
CA PRO A 467 -4.31 -2.93 17.98
C PRO A 467 -2.87 -2.48 17.71
N LEU A 468 -2.23 -1.74 18.62
CA LEU A 468 -0.83 -1.36 18.48
C LEU A 468 0.11 -2.58 18.62
N ALA A 469 -0.20 -3.50 19.53
CA ALA A 469 0.53 -4.76 19.67
C ALA A 469 0.41 -5.63 18.41
N LEU A 470 -0.79 -5.71 17.81
CA LEU A 470 -1.00 -6.35 16.51
C LEU A 470 -0.14 -5.70 15.41
N GLU A 471 -0.08 -4.37 15.37
CA GLU A 471 0.74 -3.64 14.41
C GLU A 471 2.23 -3.88 14.61
N GLY A 472 2.72 -3.83 15.85
CA GLY A 472 4.12 -4.15 16.18
C GLY A 472 4.51 -5.57 15.77
N ALA A 473 3.64 -6.54 16.06
CA ALA A 473 3.83 -7.92 15.63
C ALA A 473 3.84 -8.06 14.10
N LEU A 474 2.94 -7.37 13.39
CA LEU A 474 2.91 -7.38 11.94
C LEU A 474 4.18 -6.77 11.34
N LYS A 475 4.66 -5.62 11.84
CA LYS A 475 5.92 -5.02 11.40
C LYS A 475 7.08 -5.99 11.58
N LEU A 476 7.24 -6.58 12.77
CA LEU A 476 8.32 -7.52 13.01
C LEU A 476 8.22 -8.71 12.04
N LYS A 477 7.04 -9.29 11.88
CA LYS A 477 6.80 -10.43 10.97
C LYS A 477 7.15 -10.10 9.51
N GLU A 478 6.71 -8.94 9.01
CA GLU A 478 6.89 -8.54 7.62
C GLU A 478 8.36 -8.40 7.23
N ILE A 479 9.18 -7.75 8.05
CA ILE A 479 10.56 -7.42 7.67
C ILE A 479 11.62 -8.34 8.27
N SER A 480 11.41 -8.86 9.48
CA SER A 480 12.37 -9.78 10.11
C SER A 480 12.15 -11.25 9.76
N TYR A 481 10.93 -11.61 9.35
CA TYR A 481 10.45 -12.99 9.17
C TYR A 481 10.42 -13.85 10.43
N LEU A 482 10.63 -13.25 11.61
CA LEU A 482 10.41 -13.92 12.88
C LEU A 482 8.92 -14.08 13.14
N HIS A 483 8.53 -15.18 13.77
CA HIS A 483 7.16 -15.41 14.15
C HIS A 483 6.77 -14.43 15.26
N ALA A 484 5.82 -13.55 14.98
CA ALA A 484 5.33 -12.56 15.93
C ALA A 484 3.80 -12.49 15.93
N GLU A 485 3.22 -12.47 17.11
CA GLU A 485 1.77 -12.43 17.32
C GLU A 485 1.39 -11.35 18.33
N GLY A 486 0.33 -10.60 18.02
CA GLY A 486 -0.21 -9.58 18.92
C GLY A 486 -1.40 -10.13 19.69
N TYR A 487 -1.38 -10.03 21.02
CA TYR A 487 -2.45 -10.49 21.89
C TYR A 487 -3.01 -9.36 22.77
N PRO A 488 -4.32 -9.36 23.04
CA PRO A 488 -4.84 -8.59 24.15
C PRO A 488 -4.32 -9.24 25.45
N SER A 489 -3.55 -8.49 26.23
CA SER A 489 -2.89 -8.95 27.46
C SER A 489 -3.80 -9.70 28.44
N GLY A 490 -5.08 -9.34 28.51
CA GLY A 490 -6.06 -10.02 29.36
C GLY A 490 -6.36 -11.46 28.95
N GLU A 491 -6.13 -11.83 27.68
CA GLU A 491 -6.45 -13.16 27.14
C GLU A 491 -5.32 -14.18 27.34
N MET A 492 -4.17 -13.78 27.87
CA MET A 492 -3.02 -14.67 28.01
C MET A 492 -3.37 -15.98 28.75
N LYS A 493 -4.15 -15.88 29.84
CA LYS A 493 -4.57 -17.05 30.63
C LYS A 493 -5.58 -17.95 29.94
N HIS A 494 -6.18 -17.53 28.83
CA HIS A 494 -7.19 -18.31 28.11
C HIS A 494 -6.58 -19.24 27.05
N GLY A 495 -5.28 -19.51 27.11
CA GLY A 495 -4.58 -20.46 26.25
C GLY A 495 -3.17 -20.01 25.86
N PRO A 496 -2.97 -18.80 25.32
CA PRO A 496 -1.69 -18.36 24.74
C PRO A 496 -0.49 -18.45 25.70
N ILE A 497 -0.71 -18.26 27.00
CA ILE A 497 0.35 -18.35 28.01
C ILE A 497 1.01 -19.73 28.10
N ALA A 498 0.40 -20.78 27.53
CA ALA A 498 1.00 -22.11 27.47
C ALA A 498 2.28 -22.17 26.60
N LEU A 499 2.51 -21.17 25.74
CA LEU A 499 3.73 -21.03 24.96
C LEU A 499 4.86 -20.30 25.70
N ALA A 500 4.59 -19.78 26.90
CA ALA A 500 5.57 -19.01 27.67
C ALA A 500 6.70 -19.91 28.19
N ASP A 501 7.93 -19.58 27.77
CA ASP A 501 9.19 -20.13 28.25
C ASP A 501 10.32 -19.12 27.95
N SER A 502 11.56 -19.47 28.28
CA SER A 502 12.73 -18.60 28.07
C SER A 502 13.06 -18.27 26.62
N GLU A 503 12.54 -19.03 25.65
CA GLU A 503 12.77 -18.81 24.21
C GLU A 503 11.63 -18.04 23.54
N LEU A 504 10.53 -17.78 24.27
CA LEU A 504 9.48 -16.85 23.85
C LEU A 504 9.81 -15.43 24.31
N PHE A 505 9.92 -14.51 23.37
CA PHE A 505 10.09 -13.09 23.67
C PHE A 505 8.74 -12.40 23.84
N THR A 506 8.59 -11.60 24.90
CA THR A 506 7.39 -10.78 25.13
C THR A 506 7.75 -9.30 25.06
N ILE A 507 7.13 -8.58 24.14
CA ILE A 507 7.16 -7.12 24.07
C ILE A 507 5.85 -6.59 24.69
N ALA A 508 5.93 -5.97 25.86
CA ALA A 508 4.78 -5.48 26.60
C ALA A 508 4.63 -3.96 26.48
N LEU A 509 3.46 -3.51 26.01
CA LEU A 509 3.09 -2.09 25.91
C LEU A 509 2.38 -1.68 27.20
N MET A 510 3.06 -0.92 28.05
CA MET A 510 2.58 -0.56 29.39
C MET A 510 2.41 0.97 29.54
N PRO A 511 1.35 1.55 28.94
CA PRO A 511 1.01 2.97 29.11
C PRO A 511 0.69 3.29 30.56
N GLN A 512 1.18 4.42 31.07
CA GLN A 512 0.90 4.87 32.43
C GLN A 512 -0.53 5.41 32.54
N HIS A 513 -1.04 6.02 31.47
CA HIS A 513 -2.31 6.75 31.48
C HIS A 513 -3.54 5.88 31.12
N LEU A 514 -3.35 4.58 30.86
CA LEU A 514 -4.45 3.69 30.51
C LEU A 514 -4.19 2.24 30.93
N LEU A 515 -4.91 1.76 31.94
CA LEU A 515 -4.91 0.33 32.34
C LEU A 515 -3.54 -0.25 32.72
N TYR A 516 -2.56 0.58 33.10
CA TYR A 516 -1.20 0.15 33.51
C TYR A 516 -1.20 -1.06 34.44
N GLU A 517 -1.90 -0.97 35.58
CA GLU A 517 -1.94 -2.03 36.60
C GLU A 517 -2.53 -3.35 36.07
N LYS A 518 -3.45 -3.29 35.10
CA LYS A 518 -4.02 -4.49 34.49
C LYS A 518 -3.00 -5.18 33.59
N ILE A 519 -2.26 -4.40 32.79
CA ILE A 519 -1.23 -4.92 31.89
C ILE A 519 -0.06 -5.45 32.71
N LYS A 520 0.37 -4.70 33.74
CA LYS A 520 1.40 -5.13 34.71
C LYS A 520 1.12 -6.50 35.29
N SER A 521 -0.10 -6.73 35.79
CA SER A 521 -0.52 -8.04 36.30
C SER A 521 -0.39 -9.15 35.24
N ASN A 522 -0.67 -8.87 33.97
CA ASN A 522 -0.51 -9.85 32.90
C ASN A 522 0.96 -10.10 32.53
N VAL A 523 1.82 -9.09 32.65
CA VAL A 523 3.27 -9.25 32.47
C VAL A 523 3.88 -10.07 33.61
N GLU A 524 3.47 -9.82 34.86
CA GLU A 524 3.89 -10.62 36.03
C GLU A 524 3.55 -12.12 35.85
N GLU A 525 2.43 -12.44 35.22
CA GLU A 525 2.02 -13.81 34.93
C GLU A 525 2.93 -14.50 33.90
N LEU A 526 3.44 -13.75 32.93
CA LEU A 526 4.41 -14.23 31.93
C LEU A 526 5.80 -14.36 32.54
N ALA A 527 6.21 -13.40 33.39
CA ALA A 527 7.48 -13.44 34.10
C ALA A 527 7.57 -14.68 35.00
N ALA A 528 6.45 -15.04 35.65
CA ALA A 528 6.34 -16.24 36.47
C ALA A 528 6.45 -17.57 35.68
N ARG A 529 6.56 -17.52 34.35
CA ARG A 529 6.72 -18.67 33.44
C ARG A 529 7.97 -18.53 32.57
N ASP A 530 8.96 -17.81 33.09
CA ASP A 530 10.28 -17.65 32.49
C ASP A 530 10.29 -17.00 31.09
N ALA A 531 9.19 -16.35 30.67
CA ALA A 531 9.18 -15.60 29.42
C ALA A 531 10.18 -14.45 29.49
N THR A 532 10.97 -14.26 28.42
CA THR A 532 11.89 -13.11 28.33
C THR A 532 11.09 -11.84 28.02
N ILE A 533 11.12 -10.86 28.91
CA ILE A 533 10.22 -9.69 28.86
C ILE A 533 10.99 -8.41 28.52
N CYS A 534 10.52 -7.73 27.47
CA CYS A 534 10.84 -6.36 27.13
C CYS A 534 9.64 -5.45 27.41
N VAL A 535 9.76 -4.52 28.36
CA VAL A 535 8.70 -3.55 28.66
C VAL A 535 8.96 -2.21 27.97
N MET A 536 7.94 -1.68 27.29
CA MET A 536 7.89 -0.29 26.84
C MET A 536 6.99 0.49 27.79
N SER A 537 7.57 1.41 28.58
CA SER A 537 6.84 2.23 29.54
C SER A 537 7.62 3.46 29.96
N ALA A 538 6.93 4.48 30.45
CA ALA A 538 7.54 5.64 31.11
C ALA A 538 7.89 5.38 32.59
N THR A 539 7.44 4.26 33.16
CA THR A 539 7.66 3.89 34.58
C THR A 539 8.47 2.61 34.68
N GLU A 540 9.48 2.59 35.56
CA GLU A 540 10.32 1.40 35.78
C GLU A 540 9.52 0.17 36.22
N PHE A 541 9.98 -1.01 35.81
CA PHE A 541 9.36 -2.29 36.14
C PHE A 541 10.43 -3.37 36.36
N ASP A 542 10.60 -3.79 37.62
CA ASP A 542 11.72 -4.61 38.07
C ASP A 542 11.75 -6.04 37.50
N LEU A 543 10.61 -6.56 37.03
CA LEU A 543 10.52 -7.92 36.48
C LEU A 543 10.79 -7.96 34.96
N ALA A 544 11.14 -6.83 34.33
CA ALA A 544 11.52 -6.83 32.92
C ALA A 544 13.01 -7.21 32.75
N ASP A 545 13.30 -8.12 31.81
CA ASP A 545 14.67 -8.45 31.42
C ASP A 545 15.33 -7.34 30.60
N ASP A 546 14.53 -6.64 29.79
CA ASP A 546 14.90 -5.40 29.13
C ASP A 546 13.78 -4.39 29.28
N MET A 547 14.15 -3.12 29.30
CA MET A 547 13.18 -2.05 29.33
C MET A 547 13.54 -0.99 28.30
N LEU A 548 12.53 -0.48 27.62
CA LEU A 548 12.57 0.77 26.89
C LEU A 548 11.89 1.84 27.75
N LEU A 549 12.69 2.57 28.53
CA LEU A 549 12.18 3.69 29.33
C LEU A 549 11.85 4.86 28.40
N LEU A 550 10.56 5.15 28.28
CA LEU A 550 10.00 6.20 27.44
C LEU A 550 9.87 7.53 28.21
N GLU A 551 9.61 8.61 27.49
CA GLU A 551 9.37 9.91 28.11
C GLU A 551 8.05 9.94 28.89
N GLN A 552 8.01 10.76 29.94
CA GLN A 552 6.77 11.03 30.67
C GLN A 552 5.83 11.85 29.77
N ARG A 553 4.63 11.35 29.56
CA ARG A 553 3.56 11.97 28.76
C ARG A 553 2.38 12.34 29.64
N GLU A 554 1.39 13.05 29.10
CA GLU A 554 0.19 13.44 29.86
C GLU A 554 -1.08 12.69 29.45
N SER A 555 -1.00 11.89 28.38
CA SER A 555 -2.14 11.21 27.77
C SER A 555 -1.74 9.87 27.17
N TYR A 556 -2.65 8.91 27.21
CA TYR A 556 -2.43 7.59 26.62
C TYR A 556 -2.24 7.64 25.10
N MET A 557 -2.74 8.68 24.41
CA MET A 557 -2.49 8.83 22.98
C MET A 557 -1.06 9.29 22.69
N GLU A 558 -0.48 10.13 23.54
CA GLU A 558 0.94 10.51 23.42
C GLU A 558 1.83 9.28 23.60
N GLU A 559 1.53 8.45 24.61
CA GLU A 559 2.20 7.17 24.84
C GLU A 559 2.01 6.18 23.67
N PHE A 560 0.80 6.14 23.08
CA PHE A 560 0.52 5.31 21.91
C PHE A 560 1.41 5.67 20.73
N PHE A 561 1.54 6.96 20.40
CA PHE A 561 2.35 7.42 19.27
C PHE A 561 3.85 7.23 19.51
N GLU A 562 4.33 7.41 20.75
CA GLU A 562 5.72 7.12 21.11
C GLU A 562 6.04 5.62 21.01
N MET A 563 5.18 4.77 21.59
CA MET A 563 5.35 3.31 21.52
C MET A 563 5.24 2.80 20.09
N MET A 564 4.40 3.40 19.25
CA MET A 564 4.30 3.08 17.83
C MET A 564 5.63 3.29 17.10
N VAL A 565 6.27 4.45 17.29
CA VAL A 565 7.59 4.73 16.70
C VAL A 565 8.64 3.76 17.25
N ALA A 566 8.62 3.49 18.57
CA ALA A 566 9.54 2.53 19.19
C ALA A 566 9.40 1.12 18.60
N LEU A 567 8.18 0.63 18.37
CA LEU A 567 7.91 -0.67 17.77
C LEU A 567 8.40 -0.76 16.32
N GLN A 568 8.20 0.30 15.53
CA GLN A 568 8.68 0.36 14.15
C GLN A 568 10.21 0.33 14.09
N LEU A 569 10.89 1.10 14.96
CA LEU A 569 12.34 1.09 15.09
C LEU A 569 12.88 -0.25 15.61
N PHE A 570 12.17 -0.89 16.55
CA PHE A 570 12.50 -2.24 17.03
C PHE A 570 12.48 -3.25 15.89
N ALA A 571 11.39 -3.29 15.12
CA ALA A 571 11.27 -4.18 13.97
C ALA A 571 12.37 -3.91 12.92
N LEU A 572 12.64 -2.63 12.63
CA LEU A 572 13.71 -2.20 11.71
C LEU A 572 15.07 -2.74 12.15
N GLU A 573 15.48 -2.50 13.39
CA GLU A 573 16.79 -2.89 13.89
C GLU A 573 16.94 -4.41 14.06
N VAL A 574 15.90 -5.15 14.46
CA VAL A 574 15.92 -6.62 14.43
C VAL A 574 16.12 -7.13 13.00
N SER A 575 15.39 -6.60 12.03
CA SER A 575 15.50 -7.01 10.62
C SER A 575 16.87 -6.72 10.01
N ILE A 576 17.44 -5.53 10.28
CA ILE A 576 18.80 -5.16 9.85
C ILE A 576 19.82 -6.15 10.43
N ARG A 577 19.67 -6.52 11.70
CA ARG A 577 20.59 -7.48 12.37
C ARG A 577 20.54 -8.88 11.78
N LEU A 578 19.38 -9.30 11.29
CA LEU A 578 19.22 -10.57 10.57
C LEU A 578 19.76 -10.51 9.13
N GLY A 579 20.17 -9.34 8.65
CA GLY A 579 20.68 -9.14 7.30
C GLY A 579 19.59 -9.06 6.23
N ASN A 580 18.35 -8.74 6.62
CA ASN A 580 17.22 -8.63 5.69
C ASN A 580 17.15 -7.25 5.01
N ASP A 581 16.55 -7.21 3.83
CA ASP A 581 16.21 -5.99 3.11
C ASP A 581 14.88 -5.42 3.63
N VAL A 582 14.93 -4.39 4.47
CA VAL A 582 13.73 -3.80 5.12
C VAL A 582 12.84 -3.02 4.14
N ASP A 583 13.38 -2.53 3.02
CA ASP A 583 12.60 -1.81 2.02
C ASP A 583 11.83 -2.79 1.12
N MET A 584 12.37 -4.00 0.91
CA MET A 584 11.84 -5.04 0.02
C MET A 584 11.82 -6.43 0.71
N PRO A 585 10.95 -6.63 1.72
CA PRO A 585 10.80 -7.90 2.40
C PRO A 585 10.25 -8.99 1.47
N ARG A 586 10.84 -10.18 1.50
CA ARG A 586 10.54 -11.30 0.59
C ARG A 586 9.06 -11.65 0.55
N ASN A 587 8.60 -12.12 -0.61
CA ASN A 587 7.23 -12.57 -0.88
C ASN A 587 6.15 -11.48 -0.80
N LEU A 588 6.51 -10.23 -0.49
CA LEU A 588 5.57 -9.13 -0.33
C LEU A 588 5.80 -8.02 -1.36
N ALA A 589 4.72 -7.30 -1.65
CA ALA A 589 4.72 -6.07 -2.42
C ALA A 589 3.92 -5.01 -1.65
N LYS A 590 4.22 -3.72 -1.86
CA LYS A 590 3.60 -2.66 -1.06
C LYS A 590 2.07 -2.57 -1.14
N SER A 591 1.47 -2.96 -2.26
CA SER A 591 0.01 -2.93 -2.43
C SER A 591 -0.49 -4.22 -3.07
N VAL A 592 -1.50 -4.82 -2.46
CA VAL A 592 -2.23 -6.00 -2.96
C VAL A 592 -3.43 -5.51 -3.76
N THR A 593 -3.37 -5.61 -5.09
CA THR A 593 -4.35 -4.99 -6.01
C THR A 593 -4.95 -6.00 -6.98
N VAL A 594 -4.66 -7.26 -6.74
CA VAL A 594 -5.16 -8.43 -7.44
C VAL A 594 -5.35 -9.50 -6.37
N GLU A 595 -6.29 -10.41 -6.61
CA GLU A 595 -6.60 -11.53 -5.71
C GLU A 595 -5.57 -12.67 -5.81
#